data_AF-A0A7C9DUP5-F1
#
_entry.id   AF-A0A7C9DUP5-F1
#
_cell.length_a   1.000
_cell.length_b   1.000
_cell.length_c   1.000
_cell.angle_alpha   90.00
_cell.angle_beta   90.00
_cell.angle_gamma   90.00
#
_symmetry.space_group_name_H-M   'P 1'
#
loop_
_entity.id
_entity.type
_entity.pdbx_description
1 polymer ?
#
loop_
_entity_poly.entity_id
_entity_poly.type
_entity_poly.pdbx_seq_one_letter_code
_entity_poly.pdbx_strand_id
1 'polypeptide(L)'
;LTTLPRKEKNIEKLNMSKLMSHYALLFLIIAILTTYFLPTTHAQTCKPSGTLIGKQVPRSKCNPNDDPCCEADQPYKTYRCSPPVTSQTKAILTQNNFS
;
A
#
# COMPACT_ATOMS: atom_id res chain seq x y z
N LEU A 1 -21.86 -59.60 19.14
CA LEU A 1 -21.71 -58.31 18.42
C LEU A 1 -23.01 -57.54 18.50
N THR A 2 -23.16 -56.65 19.48
CA THR A 2 -24.35 -55.81 19.65
C THR A 2 -24.33 -54.71 18.59
N THR A 3 -25.16 -54.84 17.55
CA THR A 3 -25.39 -53.77 16.58
C THR A 3 -26.22 -52.68 17.25
N LEU A 4 -25.59 -51.53 17.56
CA LEU A 4 -26.29 -50.33 18.06
C LEU A 4 -27.51 -49.99 17.18
N PRO A 5 -28.66 -49.61 17.79
CA PRO A 5 -29.90 -49.39 17.08
C PRO A 5 -29.72 -48.31 16.01
N ARG A 6 -30.27 -48.56 14.81
CA ARG A 6 -30.14 -47.70 13.62
C ARG A 6 -30.44 -46.21 13.89
N LYS A 7 -31.32 -45.91 14.84
CA LYS A 7 -31.63 -44.54 15.30
C LYS A 7 -30.44 -43.83 15.94
N GLU A 8 -29.68 -44.53 16.77
CA GLU A 8 -28.55 -43.95 17.51
C GLU A 8 -27.40 -43.60 16.57
N LYS A 9 -27.10 -44.49 15.62
CA LYS A 9 -26.11 -44.25 14.55
C LYS A 9 -26.47 -43.06 13.65
N ASN A 10 -27.77 -42.81 13.40
CA ASN A 10 -28.21 -41.67 12.60
C ASN A 10 -28.11 -40.35 13.38
N ILE A 11 -28.35 -40.36 14.69
CA ILE A 11 -28.18 -39.19 15.56
C ILE A 11 -26.69 -38.84 15.68
N GLU A 12 -25.82 -39.84 15.84
CA GLU A 12 -24.38 -39.65 15.91
C GLU A 12 -23.84 -39.03 14.60
N LYS A 13 -24.25 -39.55 13.44
CA LYS A 13 -23.91 -38.97 12.13
C LYS A 13 -24.43 -37.54 11.94
N LEU A 14 -25.64 -37.25 12.43
CA LEU A 14 -26.24 -35.91 12.37
C LEU A 14 -25.53 -34.92 13.31
N ASN A 15 -25.06 -35.38 14.46
CA ASN A 15 -24.27 -34.57 15.40
C ASN A 15 -22.88 -34.30 14.85
N MET A 16 -22.25 -35.29 14.21
CA MET A 16 -20.96 -35.13 13.53
C MET A 16 -21.07 -34.19 12.33
N SER A 17 -22.14 -34.26 11.52
CA SER A 17 -22.33 -33.33 10.40
C SER A 17 -22.58 -31.89 10.86
N LYS A 18 -23.36 -31.69 11.92
CA LYS A 18 -23.54 -30.37 12.56
C LYS A 18 -22.23 -29.82 13.11
N LEU A 19 -21.43 -30.66 13.79
CA LEU A 19 -20.13 -30.26 14.33
C LEU A 19 -19.18 -29.79 13.22
N MET A 20 -19.09 -30.55 12.12
CA MET A 20 -18.27 -30.15 10.96
C MET A 20 -18.79 -28.88 10.29
N SER A 21 -20.11 -28.70 10.23
CA SER A 21 -20.74 -27.47 9.72
C SER A 21 -20.43 -26.25 10.59
N HIS A 22 -20.45 -26.40 11.92
CA HIS A 22 -20.06 -25.34 12.85
C HIS A 22 -18.59 -24.97 12.70
N TYR A 23 -17.69 -25.95 12.57
CA TYR A 23 -16.28 -25.69 12.30
C TYR A 23 -16.06 -24.97 10.96
N ALA A 24 -16.78 -25.38 9.90
CA ALA A 24 -16.71 -24.73 8.60
C ALA A 24 -17.21 -23.27 8.67
N LEU A 25 -18.32 -23.02 9.37
CA LEU A 25 -18.85 -21.68 9.57
C LEU A 25 -17.89 -20.80 10.38
N LEU A 26 -17.31 -21.36 11.45
CA LEU A 26 -16.37 -20.64 12.32
C LEU A 26 -15.07 -20.31 11.58
N PHE A 27 -14.58 -21.22 10.74
CA PHE A 27 -13.44 -20.96 9.86
C PHE A 27 -13.72 -19.86 8.84
N LEU A 28 -14.91 -19.85 8.21
CA LEU A 28 -15.32 -18.76 7.31
C LEU A 28 -15.41 -17.41 8.02
N ILE A 29 -15.96 -17.37 9.22
CA ILE A 29 -16.03 -16.15 10.03
C ILE A 29 -14.62 -15.64 10.35
N ILE A 30 -13.70 -16.51 10.77
CA ILE A 30 -12.30 -16.15 11.03
C ILE A 30 -11.62 -15.63 9.76
N ALA A 31 -11.78 -16.31 8.62
CA ALA A 31 -11.20 -15.87 7.35
C ALA A 31 -11.69 -14.45 6.98
N ILE A 32 -12.99 -14.20 7.10
CA ILE A 32 -13.59 -12.88 6.86
C ILE A 32 -13.03 -11.83 7.83
N LEU A 33 -13.00 -12.13 9.14
CA LEU A 33 -12.43 -11.23 10.15
C LEU A 33 -10.96 -10.89 9.83
N THR A 34 -10.14 -11.88 9.45
CA THR A 34 -8.74 -11.61 9.08
C THR A 34 -8.64 -10.64 7.92
N THR A 35 -9.50 -10.71 6.90
CA THR A 35 -9.47 -9.74 5.78
C THR A 35 -9.84 -8.32 6.19
N TYR A 36 -10.72 -8.13 7.18
CA TYR A 36 -11.06 -6.82 7.74
C TYR A 36 -9.96 -6.24 8.64
N PHE A 37 -9.17 -7.11 9.27
CA PHE A 37 -8.06 -6.73 10.15
C PHE A 37 -6.70 -6.66 9.44
N LEU A 38 -6.61 -6.96 8.14
CA LEU A 38 -5.40 -6.61 7.39
C LEU A 38 -5.29 -5.07 7.40
N PRO A 39 -4.28 -4.49 8.07
CA PRO A 39 -4.01 -3.08 7.88
C PRO A 39 -3.74 -2.93 6.39
N THR A 40 -4.53 -2.09 5.71
CA THR A 40 -4.15 -1.58 4.41
C THR A 40 -2.72 -1.11 4.59
N THR A 41 -1.77 -1.80 3.95
CA THR A 41 -0.36 -1.41 4.03
C THR A 41 -0.36 0.07 3.68
N HIS A 42 -0.02 0.92 4.65
CA HIS A 42 0.10 2.33 4.41
C HIS A 42 1.31 2.41 3.49
N ALA A 43 1.08 2.29 2.18
CA ALA A 43 2.05 2.67 1.17
C ALA A 43 2.40 4.09 1.56
N GLN A 44 3.57 4.25 2.19
CA GLN A 44 3.95 5.49 2.84
C GLN A 44 3.77 6.57 1.79
N THR A 45 2.77 7.42 1.99
CA THR A 45 2.50 8.49 1.03
C THR A 45 3.75 9.35 0.96
N CYS A 46 4.35 9.48 -0.22
CA CYS A 46 5.59 10.22 -0.36
C CYS A 46 5.36 11.67 0.04
N LYS A 47 6.07 12.11 1.08
CA LYS A 47 6.01 13.47 1.64
C LYS A 47 7.36 14.17 1.43
N PRO A 48 7.37 15.51 1.42
CA PRO A 48 8.64 16.26 1.41
C PRO A 48 9.54 15.80 2.55
N SER A 49 10.81 15.56 2.25
CA SER A 49 11.82 15.19 3.24
C SER A 49 12.44 16.41 3.93
N GLY A 50 12.23 17.59 3.39
CA GLY A 50 12.76 18.85 3.92
C GLY A 50 12.54 20.01 2.96
N THR A 51 13.13 21.15 3.29
CA THR A 51 13.04 22.38 2.51
C THR A 51 14.43 23.00 2.35
N LEU A 52 14.72 23.56 1.19
CA LEU A 52 15.92 24.35 0.92
C LEU A 52 15.51 25.79 0.61
N ILE A 53 16.31 26.76 1.04
CA ILE A 53 16.08 28.17 0.74
C ILE A 53 16.95 28.56 -0.45
N GLY A 54 16.32 29.12 -1.49
CA GLY A 54 16.99 29.61 -2.67
C GLY A 54 17.97 30.72 -2.33
N LYS A 55 19.17 30.63 -2.89
CA LYS A 55 20.23 31.62 -2.69
C LYS A 55 20.36 32.47 -3.93
N GLN A 56 20.55 33.77 -3.74
CA GLN A 56 20.94 34.64 -4.84
C GLN A 56 22.31 34.20 -5.36
N VAL A 57 22.37 33.76 -6.62
CA VAL A 57 23.60 33.37 -7.30
C VAL A 57 23.93 34.39 -8.41
N PRO A 58 25.22 34.67 -8.68
CA PRO A 58 25.60 35.49 -9.81
C PRO A 58 25.15 34.88 -11.14
N ARG A 59 24.83 35.72 -12.14
CA ARG A 59 24.41 35.26 -13.48
C ARG A 59 25.42 34.35 -14.18
N SER A 60 26.70 34.48 -13.83
CA SER A 60 27.77 33.59 -14.33
C SER A 60 27.67 32.15 -13.83
N LYS A 61 26.89 31.90 -12.76
CA LYS A 61 26.66 30.58 -12.17
C LYS A 61 25.28 30.02 -12.49
N CYS A 62 24.32 30.89 -12.79
CA CYS A 62 23.00 30.48 -13.28
C CYS A 62 22.45 31.53 -14.24
N ASN A 63 22.23 31.13 -15.49
CA ASN A 63 21.66 31.99 -16.52
C ASN A 63 20.17 31.65 -16.70
N PRO A 64 19.24 32.55 -16.35
CA PRO A 64 17.81 32.28 -16.45
C PRO A 64 17.30 32.09 -17.89
N ASN A 65 18.12 32.41 -18.90
CA ASN A 65 17.78 32.20 -20.31
C ASN A 65 18.00 30.75 -20.77
N ASP A 66 18.87 30.00 -20.07
CA ASP A 66 19.18 28.62 -20.41
C ASP A 66 18.35 27.67 -19.54
N ASP A 67 18.24 27.97 -18.25
CA ASP A 67 17.54 27.14 -17.26
C ASP A 67 16.87 27.97 -16.15
N PRO A 68 15.80 27.47 -15.50
CA PRO A 68 15.17 28.14 -14.38
C PRO A 68 16.09 28.17 -13.14
N CYS A 69 16.51 29.37 -12.74
CA CYS A 69 17.29 29.60 -11.53
C CYS A 69 16.42 29.64 -10.27
N CYS A 70 16.97 29.23 -9.13
CA CYS A 70 16.31 29.40 -7.84
C CYS A 70 16.20 30.90 -7.47
N GLU A 71 15.02 31.33 -7.04
CA GLU A 71 14.76 32.68 -6.55
C GLU A 71 15.30 32.84 -5.13
N ALA A 72 15.80 34.03 -4.82
CA ALA A 72 16.35 34.34 -3.50
C ALA A 72 15.26 34.26 -2.42
N ASP A 73 15.61 33.67 -1.28
CA ASP A 73 14.75 33.50 -0.10
C ASP A 73 13.48 32.64 -0.32
N GLN A 74 13.32 32.04 -1.50
CA GLN A 74 12.18 31.16 -1.79
C GLN A 74 12.40 29.75 -1.20
N PRO A 75 11.41 29.16 -0.50
CA PRO A 75 11.50 27.80 0.00
C PRO A 75 11.13 26.76 -1.08
N TYR A 76 12.04 25.84 -1.36
CA TYR A 76 11.85 24.72 -2.28
C TYR A 76 11.79 23.39 -1.52
N LYS A 77 10.77 22.58 -1.80
CA LYS A 77 10.60 21.26 -1.19
C LYS A 77 11.61 20.27 -1.77
N THR A 78 12.22 19.47 -0.91
CA THR A 78 13.08 18.36 -1.30
C THR A 78 12.36 17.04 -1.06
N TYR A 79 12.67 16.04 -1.89
CA TYR A 79 12.08 14.72 -1.80
C TYR A 79 13.18 13.66 -1.91
N ARG A 80 13.15 12.68 -1.03
CA ARG A 80 13.96 11.45 -1.10
C ARG A 80 13.13 10.25 -1.60
N CYS A 81 11.89 10.50 -1.97
CA CYS A 81 10.94 9.51 -2.45
C CYS A 81 10.26 10.02 -3.73
N SER A 82 9.63 9.09 -4.46
CA SER A 82 8.79 9.37 -5.61
C SER A 82 7.40 8.76 -5.38
N PRO A 83 6.38 9.12 -6.19
CA PRO A 83 5.10 8.45 -6.17
C PRO A 83 5.23 6.93 -6.40
N PRO A 84 4.25 6.11 -5.96
CA PRO A 84 4.28 4.66 -6.16
C PRO A 84 4.40 4.28 -7.64
N VAL A 85 5.24 3.28 -7.92
CA VAL A 85 5.36 2.71 -9.26
C VAL A 85 4.19 1.74 -9.50
N THR A 86 3.47 1.96 -10.59
CA THR A 86 2.36 1.12 -11.06
C THR A 86 2.61 0.67 -12.50
N SER A 87 1.77 -0.22 -13.03
CA SER A 87 1.81 -0.64 -14.44
C SER A 87 1.65 0.53 -15.42
N GLN A 88 1.07 1.65 -14.98
CA GLN A 88 0.90 2.89 -15.73
C GLN A 88 1.28 4.08 -14.85
N THR A 89 2.55 4.15 -14.47
CA THR A 89 3.06 5.22 -13.60
C THR A 89 2.96 6.57 -14.33
N LYS A 90 2.24 7.52 -13.75
CA LYS A 90 2.16 8.89 -14.27
C LYS A 90 3.42 9.66 -13.92
N ALA A 91 4.00 10.35 -14.89
CA ALA A 91 5.18 11.18 -14.72
C ALA A 91 5.11 12.42 -15.62
N ILE A 92 5.96 13.41 -15.32
CA ILE A 92 6.18 14.58 -16.17
C ILE A 92 7.49 14.34 -16.92
N LEU A 93 7.41 14.24 -18.24
CA LEU A 93 8.60 14.15 -19.10
C LEU A 93 9.17 15.55 -19.32
N THR A 94 10.47 15.70 -19.11
CA THR A 94 11.21 16.94 -19.36
C THR A 94 12.37 16.68 -20.32
N GLN A 95 12.79 17.69 -21.07
CA GLN A 95 13.91 17.62 -21.98
C GLN A 95 15.21 17.93 -21.23
N ASN A 96 16.26 17.14 -21.42
CA ASN A 96 17.59 17.40 -20.88
C ASN A 96 18.67 17.04 -21.92
N ASN A 97 19.84 17.70 -21.87
CA ASN A 97 21.00 17.35 -22.68
C ASN A 97 22.01 16.57 -21.81
N PHE A 98 22.34 15.34 -22.21
CA PHE A 98 23.27 14.43 -21.51
C PHE A 98 24.58 14.17 -22.28
N SER A 99 24.76 14.86 -23.41
CA SER A 99 25.90 14.67 -24.31
C SER A 99 27.21 15.18 -23.71
#